data_AF-F0T676-F1
#
_entry.id   AF-F0T676-F1
#
_cell.length_a   1.000
_cell.length_b   1.000
_cell.length_c   1.000
_cell.angle_alpha   90.00
_cell.angle_beta   90.00
_cell.angle_gamma   90.00
#
_symmetry.space_group_name_H-M   'P 1'
#
loop_
_entity.id
_entity.type
_entity.pdbx_description
1 polymer ?
#
loop_
_entity_poly.entity_id
_entity_poly.type
_entity_poly.pdbx_seq_one_letter_code
_entity_poly.pdbx_strand_id
1 'polypeptide(L)'
;MSANSVGAYNVTATHDYVKATAICSCGENTYSSGNNNYIYHTSTFKNYCPRCKSYGTLKFNPKGVPEGEWTCTKCSSDYCAADGREKITGSHYSLVEYNPPQVKVQSKVNSGLNIEMNVITDLNNVNNKSILEADYQRLRNSNYFAIN
;
A
#
# COMPACT_ATOMS: atom_id res chain seq x y z
N MET A 1 -12.24 -32.02 0.05
CA MET A 1 -11.95 -30.90 0.98
C MET A 1 -10.96 -29.97 0.26
N SER A 2 -11.43 -29.26 -0.77
CA SER A 2 -11.74 -27.80 -0.80
C SER A 2 -10.54 -26.91 -0.46
N ALA A 3 -9.94 -26.31 -1.49
CA ALA A 3 -8.95 -25.25 -1.37
C ALA A 3 -9.60 -24.03 -0.68
N ASN A 4 -9.47 -23.95 0.65
CA ASN A 4 -9.89 -22.80 1.43
C ASN A 4 -9.11 -21.56 0.96
N SER A 5 -9.77 -20.71 0.17
CA SER A 5 -9.57 -19.25 0.08
C SER A 5 -8.17 -18.71 0.44
N VAL A 6 -7.11 -19.17 -0.24
CA VAL A 6 -5.79 -18.55 -0.16
C VAL A 6 -5.81 -17.37 -1.13
N GLY A 7 -5.65 -16.15 -0.60
CA GLY A 7 -5.79 -14.94 -1.39
C GLY A 7 -5.16 -13.75 -0.69
N ALA A 8 -4.39 -12.95 -1.42
CA ALA A 8 -3.92 -11.67 -0.93
C ALA A 8 -5.09 -10.73 -0.56
N TYR A 9 -4.91 -9.94 0.50
CA TYR A 9 -5.95 -9.12 1.13
C TYR A 9 -5.38 -7.75 1.58
N ASN A 10 -6.18 -6.94 2.29
CA ASN A 10 -5.79 -5.60 2.78
C ASN A 10 -5.24 -4.70 1.66
N VAL A 11 -5.98 -4.69 0.53
CA VAL A 11 -5.56 -4.04 -0.71
C VAL A 11 -6.00 -2.59 -0.72
N THR A 12 -5.02 -1.69 -0.86
CA THR A 12 -5.24 -0.27 -1.09
C THR A 12 -4.43 0.15 -2.31
N ALA A 13 -5.06 0.87 -3.24
CA ALA A 13 -4.39 1.52 -4.35
C ALA A 13 -4.85 2.97 -4.44
N THR A 14 -3.92 3.90 -4.17
CA THR A 14 -4.12 5.35 -4.34
C THR A 14 -3.25 5.85 -5.48
N HIS A 15 -3.29 7.15 -5.78
CA HIS A 15 -2.37 7.72 -6.76
C HIS A 15 -0.91 7.66 -6.29
N ASP A 16 -0.66 7.75 -4.98
CA ASP A 16 0.68 7.90 -4.40
C ASP A 16 1.30 6.57 -4.01
N TYR A 17 0.50 5.65 -3.47
CA TYR A 17 0.97 4.38 -2.95
C TYR A 17 0.01 3.22 -3.19
N VAL A 18 0.57 2.01 -3.14
CA VAL A 18 -0.17 0.76 -3.14
C VAL A 18 0.22 -0.06 -1.92
N LYS A 19 -0.72 -0.80 -1.35
CA LYS A 19 -0.53 -1.65 -0.17
C LYS A 19 -1.31 -2.94 -0.34
N ALA A 20 -0.71 -4.06 0.02
CA ALA A 20 -1.38 -5.35 0.09
C ALA A 20 -0.71 -6.23 1.13
N THR A 21 -1.49 -7.17 1.66
CA THR A 21 -0.99 -8.32 2.40
C THR A 21 -1.00 -9.53 1.46
N ALA A 22 0.18 -10.03 1.12
CA ALA A 22 0.38 -11.00 0.04
C ALA A 22 1.48 -12.01 0.36
N ILE A 23 1.52 -13.12 -0.37
CA ILE A 23 2.56 -14.15 -0.26
C ILE A 23 3.59 -13.91 -1.36
N CYS A 24 4.87 -14.12 -1.06
CA CYS A 24 5.92 -13.97 -2.05
C CYS A 24 5.71 -14.94 -3.22
N SER A 25 5.67 -14.40 -4.44
CA SER A 25 5.48 -15.15 -5.70
C SER A 25 6.52 -14.82 -6.78
N CYS A 26 7.60 -14.11 -6.44
CA CYS A 26 8.65 -13.75 -7.40
C CYS A 26 9.70 -14.85 -7.61
N GLY A 27 9.60 -15.99 -6.91
CA GLY A 27 10.54 -17.11 -7.03
C GLY A 27 11.91 -16.90 -6.36
N GLU A 28 12.10 -15.79 -5.64
CA GLU A 28 13.33 -15.48 -4.91
C GLU A 28 13.24 -15.89 -3.44
N ASN A 29 14.30 -16.55 -2.97
CA ASN A 29 14.42 -17.22 -1.67
C ASN A 29 14.50 -16.28 -0.44
N THR A 30 14.54 -14.96 -0.64
CA THR A 30 14.74 -13.99 0.46
C THR A 30 13.48 -13.74 1.27
N TYR A 31 12.30 -13.90 0.65
CA TYR A 31 11.01 -13.98 1.36
C TYR A 31 10.39 -15.39 1.29
N SER A 32 10.76 -16.17 0.27
CA SER A 32 10.52 -17.60 0.22
C SER A 32 11.72 -18.33 0.84
N SER A 33 11.92 -18.17 2.15
CA SER A 33 12.84 -19.05 2.90
C SER A 33 12.52 -20.49 2.49
N GLY A 34 13.54 -21.25 2.08
CA GLY A 34 13.50 -22.57 1.42
C GLY A 34 12.86 -23.71 2.21
N ASN A 35 11.82 -23.42 2.99
CA ASN A 35 10.90 -24.32 3.64
C ASN A 35 9.51 -23.67 3.62
N ASN A 36 8.73 -23.89 2.55
CA ASN A 36 7.26 -23.99 2.53
C ASN A 36 6.39 -23.00 3.34
N ASN A 37 6.91 -21.84 3.77
CA ASN A 37 6.13 -20.95 4.61
C ASN A 37 5.45 -19.93 3.69
N TYR A 38 4.19 -20.21 3.40
CA TYR A 38 3.16 -19.30 2.87
C TYR A 38 2.94 -18.13 3.84
N ILE A 39 3.97 -17.32 4.09
CA ILE A 39 3.91 -16.19 5.01
C ILE A 39 3.34 -14.99 4.26
N TYR A 40 2.31 -14.40 4.86
CA TYR A 40 1.76 -13.15 4.39
C TYR A 40 2.64 -11.98 4.85
N HIS A 41 3.03 -11.14 3.90
CA HIS A 41 3.75 -9.89 4.12
C HIS A 41 2.85 -8.72 3.77
N THR A 42 2.76 -7.74 4.68
CA THR A 42 2.08 -6.48 4.39
C THR A 42 3.12 -5.46 3.95
N SER A 43 3.07 -5.10 2.68
CA SER A 43 4.04 -4.18 2.08
C SER A 43 3.34 -2.99 1.47
N THR A 44 4.02 -1.84 1.54
CA THR A 44 3.53 -0.58 0.99
C THR A 44 4.59 -0.03 0.04
N PHE A 45 4.20 0.22 -1.20
CA PHE A 45 5.08 0.71 -2.26
C PHE A 45 4.55 2.01 -2.84
N LYS A 46 5.43 2.79 -3.46
CA LYS A 46 5.00 3.92 -4.30
C LYS A 46 4.15 3.37 -5.43
N ASN A 47 3.06 4.05 -5.79
CA ASN A 47 2.32 3.72 -7.00
C ASN A 47 3.11 4.24 -8.22
N TYR A 48 4.23 3.58 -8.51
CA TYR A 48 5.17 3.95 -9.56
C TYR A 48 5.72 2.67 -10.19
N CYS A 49 5.56 2.56 -11.51
CA CYS A 49 6.17 1.47 -12.26
C CYS A 49 7.60 1.85 -12.67
N PRO A 50 8.64 1.15 -12.15
CA PRO A 50 10.04 1.43 -12.50
C PRO A 50 10.40 1.04 -13.95
N ARG A 51 9.65 0.12 -14.57
CA ARG A 51 9.89 -0.34 -15.95
C ARG A 51 9.58 0.75 -16.97
N CYS A 52 8.39 1.36 -16.88
CA CYS A 52 7.94 2.41 -17.81
C CYS A 52 7.91 3.81 -17.19
N LYS A 53 8.48 3.97 -15.99
CA LYS A 53 8.65 5.23 -15.27
C LYS A 53 7.35 6.04 -15.12
N SER A 54 6.24 5.37 -14.76
CA SER A 54 4.91 5.99 -14.71
C SER A 54 4.24 5.83 -13.35
N TYR A 55 3.76 6.95 -12.79
CA TYR A 55 3.04 7.03 -11.53
C TYR A 55 1.54 6.70 -11.69
N GLY A 56 0.90 6.22 -10.63
CA GLY A 56 -0.54 5.94 -10.60
C GLY A 56 -0.97 4.78 -11.50
N THR A 57 -0.06 3.89 -11.89
CA THR A 57 -0.32 2.83 -12.89
C THR A 57 -0.43 1.42 -12.32
N LEU A 58 -0.13 1.21 -11.04
CA LEU A 58 -0.20 -0.12 -10.43
C LEU A 58 -1.65 -0.47 -10.09
N LYS A 59 -2.15 -1.55 -10.70
CA LYS A 59 -3.45 -2.16 -10.43
C LYS A 59 -3.24 -3.49 -9.72
N PHE A 60 -4.05 -3.75 -8.70
CA PHE A 60 -3.97 -5.01 -7.98
C PHE A 60 -4.55 -6.17 -8.80
N ASN A 61 -3.73 -7.20 -8.96
CA ASN A 61 -4.07 -8.57 -9.34
C ASN A 61 -5.11 -8.72 -10.48
N PRO A 62 -4.93 -8.06 -11.64
CA PRO A 62 -5.88 -8.18 -12.74
C PRO A 62 -5.97 -9.60 -13.32
N LYS A 63 -4.97 -10.46 -13.06
CA LYS A 63 -4.95 -11.85 -13.50
C LYS A 63 -5.58 -12.84 -12.52
N GLY A 64 -5.90 -12.40 -11.30
CA GLY A 64 -6.52 -13.24 -10.28
C GLY A 64 -5.62 -14.35 -9.73
N VAL A 65 -4.31 -14.12 -9.64
CA VAL A 65 -3.38 -15.09 -9.03
C VAL A 65 -3.54 -15.10 -7.49
N PRO A 66 -3.57 -16.28 -6.83
CA PRO A 66 -3.84 -16.36 -5.38
C PRO A 66 -2.87 -15.56 -4.51
N GLU A 67 -1.60 -15.52 -4.87
CA GLU A 67 -0.54 -14.85 -4.12
C GLU A 67 -0.64 -13.32 -4.16
N GLY A 68 -1.38 -12.79 -5.15
CA GLY A 68 -1.47 -11.36 -5.44
C GLY A 68 -0.28 -10.82 -6.23
N GLU A 69 -0.55 -9.79 -7.03
CA GLU A 69 0.48 -9.06 -7.79
C GLU A 69 0.06 -7.60 -8.03
N TRP A 70 1.04 -6.73 -8.20
CA TRP A 70 0.81 -5.38 -8.73
C TRP A 70 1.16 -5.37 -10.20
N THR A 71 0.21 -5.06 -11.07
CA THR A 71 0.42 -4.99 -12.52
C THR A 71 0.37 -3.55 -12.98
N CYS A 72 1.38 -3.11 -13.73
CA CYS A 72 1.36 -1.81 -14.38
C CYS A 72 0.35 -1.81 -15.53
N THR A 73 -0.64 -0.91 -15.50
CA THR A 73 -1.65 -0.75 -16.55
C THR A 73 -1.11 -0.20 -17.87
N LYS A 74 0.13 0.32 -17.89
CA LYS A 74 0.74 0.94 -19.08
C LYS A 74 1.70 0.02 -19.84
N CYS A 75 2.47 -0.81 -19.13
CA CYS A 75 3.45 -1.71 -19.75
C CYS A 75 3.27 -3.18 -19.39
N SER A 76 2.23 -3.51 -18.61
CA SER A 76 1.88 -4.88 -18.21
C SER A 76 2.97 -5.61 -17.40
N SER A 77 3.98 -4.89 -16.92
CA SER A 77 4.95 -5.42 -15.97
C SER A 77 4.27 -5.78 -14.65
N ASP A 78 4.61 -6.95 -14.12
CA ASP A 78 4.04 -7.52 -12.91
C ASP A 78 5.07 -7.53 -11.80
N TYR A 79 4.64 -7.13 -10.61
CA TYR A 79 5.47 -7.09 -9.42
C TYR A 79 4.83 -7.95 -8.34
N CYS A 80 5.64 -8.69 -7.61
CA CYS A 80 5.20 -9.45 -6.45
C CYS A 80 4.63 -8.49 -5.40
N ALA A 81 3.41 -8.76 -4.94
CA ALA A 81 2.75 -7.87 -3.99
C ALA A 81 3.37 -7.91 -2.59
N ALA A 82 4.13 -8.96 -2.26
CA ALA A 82 4.80 -9.13 -0.98
C ALA A 82 6.11 -8.36 -0.89
N ASP A 83 6.94 -8.35 -1.94
CA ASP A 83 8.30 -7.81 -1.86
C ASP A 83 8.65 -6.80 -2.97
N GLY A 84 7.72 -6.55 -3.90
CA GLY A 84 7.83 -5.53 -4.93
C GLY A 84 8.70 -5.92 -6.14
N ARG A 85 9.33 -7.10 -6.17
CA ARG A 85 10.19 -7.49 -7.30
C ARG A 85 9.39 -7.81 -8.55
N GLU A 86 9.93 -7.44 -9.72
CA GLU A 86 9.31 -7.80 -11.00
C GLU A 86 9.29 -9.34 -11.15
N LYS A 87 8.16 -9.89 -11.55
CA LYS A 87 7.92 -11.34 -11.72
C LYS A 87 8.44 -11.82 -13.08
N ILE A 88 9.66 -11.42 -13.43
CA ILE A 88 10.38 -11.84 -14.63
C ILE A 88 11.79 -12.27 -14.19
N THR A 89 12.17 -13.52 -14.49
CA THR A 89 13.50 -14.05 -14.19
C THR A 89 14.59 -13.18 -14.83
N GLY A 90 15.61 -12.83 -14.03
CA GLY A 90 16.73 -12.00 -14.48
C GLY A 90 16.42 -10.49 -14.54
N SER A 91 15.23 -10.06 -14.13
CA SER A 91 14.93 -8.63 -13.98
C SER A 91 15.63 -8.03 -12.76
N HIS A 92 16.00 -6.75 -12.90
CA HIS A 92 16.50 -5.90 -11.81
C HIS A 92 15.49 -4.82 -11.39
N TYR A 93 14.27 -4.84 -11.93
CA TYR A 93 13.24 -3.88 -11.55
C TYR A 93 12.53 -4.32 -10.28
N SER A 94 12.40 -3.39 -9.34
CA SER A 94 11.61 -3.59 -8.11
C SER A 94 10.85 -2.31 -7.77
N LEU A 95 9.68 -2.48 -7.18
CA LEU A 95 8.93 -1.37 -6.59
C LEU A 95 9.73 -0.76 -5.44
N VAL A 96 9.53 0.55 -5.25
CA VAL A 96 10.19 1.30 -4.17
C VAL A 96 9.23 1.35 -2.99
N GLU A 97 9.69 0.97 -1.82
CA GLU A 97 8.93 1.08 -0.57
C GLU A 97 8.44 2.52 -0.37
N TYR A 98 7.21 2.64 0.10
CA TYR A 98 6.62 3.91 0.47
C TYR A 98 6.55 4.03 1.98
N ASN A 99 7.39 4.89 2.53
CA ASN A 99 7.29 5.34 3.90
C ASN A 99 6.36 6.55 3.92
N PRO A 100 5.11 6.41 4.43
CA PRO A 100 4.24 7.57 4.55
C PRO A 100 4.92 8.63 5.43
N PRO A 101 4.70 9.93 5.14
CA PRO A 101 5.11 11.00 6.03
C PRO A 101 4.63 10.69 7.44
N GLN A 102 5.58 10.59 8.39
CA GLN A 102 5.24 10.30 9.78
C GLN A 102 4.49 11.53 10.34
N VAL A 103 3.18 11.41 10.54
CA VAL A 103 2.42 12.43 11.25
C VAL A 103 2.89 12.40 12.70
N LYS A 104 3.64 13.42 13.14
CA LYS A 104 3.96 13.61 14.55
C LYS A 104 2.69 14.06 15.26
N VAL A 105 1.92 13.12 15.81
CA VAL A 105 0.80 13.43 16.69
C VAL A 105 1.38 13.89 18.04
N GLN A 106 1.43 15.20 18.29
CA GLN A 106 1.66 15.72 19.64
C GLN A 106 0.36 15.65 20.43
N SER A 107 0.19 14.62 21.25
CA SER A 107 -0.91 14.53 22.19
C SER A 107 -0.68 15.48 23.36
N LYS A 108 -1.38 16.63 23.41
CA LYS A 108 -1.63 17.33 24.67
C LYS A 108 -2.85 16.67 25.33
N VAL A 109 -2.61 15.80 26.31
CA VAL A 109 -3.68 15.26 27.15
C VAL A 109 -4.07 16.35 28.15
N ASN A 110 -5.18 17.04 27.91
CA ASN A 110 -5.85 17.80 28.95
C ASN A 110 -6.90 16.89 29.57
N SER A 111 -6.74 16.60 30.86
CA SER A 111 -7.69 15.89 31.70
C SER A 111 -9.00 16.66 31.78
N GLY A 112 -9.99 16.23 31.00
CA GLY A 112 -11.37 16.73 31.02
C GLY A 112 -12.05 16.39 29.69
N LEU A 113 -13.10 15.58 29.73
CA LEU A 113 -13.85 15.12 28.56
C LEU A 113 -14.26 16.29 27.64
N ASN A 114 -13.85 16.19 26.37
CA ASN A 114 -14.40 16.72 25.10
C ASN A 114 -13.23 17.04 24.16
N ILE A 115 -12.80 16.05 23.37
CA ILE A 115 -11.72 16.25 22.40
C ILE A 115 -12.32 16.83 21.12
N GLU A 116 -12.34 18.16 21.00
CA GLU A 116 -12.31 18.78 19.68
C GLU A 116 -10.92 18.58 19.11
N MET A 117 -10.84 17.84 17.99
CA MET A 117 -9.60 17.49 17.32
C MET A 117 -9.04 18.73 16.59
N ASN A 118 -8.29 19.57 17.31
CA ASN A 118 -7.53 20.66 16.72
C ASN A 118 -6.33 20.09 15.95
N VAL A 119 -6.47 19.93 14.64
CA VAL A 119 -5.37 19.56 13.75
C VAL A 119 -4.43 20.75 13.62
N ILE A 120 -3.32 20.76 14.37
CA ILE A 120 -2.21 21.69 14.12
C ILE A 120 -1.38 21.10 12.97
N THR A 121 -1.60 21.60 11.75
CA THR A 121 -0.72 21.33 10.61
C THR A 121 0.50 22.25 10.69
N ASP A 122 1.72 21.70 10.65
CA ASP A 122 2.93 22.47 10.31
C ASP A 122 2.78 23.02 8.88
N LEU A 123 2.31 24.26 8.76
CA LEU A 123 1.99 24.95 7.51
C LEU A 123 3.21 25.29 6.62
N ASN A 124 4.40 24.81 6.95
CA ASN A 124 5.63 25.28 6.31
C ASN A 124 6.08 24.45 5.10
N ASN A 125 5.31 23.46 4.62
CA ASN A 125 5.81 22.63 3.49
C ASN A 125 4.77 21.96 2.56
N VAL A 126 3.65 22.61 2.20
CA VAL A 126 2.76 22.03 1.16
C VAL A 126 2.18 23.11 0.24
N ASN A 127 2.74 23.26 -0.96
CA ASN A 127 2.18 24.08 -2.07
C ASN A 127 0.98 23.41 -2.76
N ASN A 128 0.24 22.53 -2.09
CA ASN A 128 -0.78 21.71 -2.74
C ASN A 128 -2.00 21.47 -1.84
N LYS A 129 -2.76 22.55 -1.64
CA LYS A 129 -4.01 22.60 -0.86
C LYS A 129 -5.05 21.55 -1.32
N SER A 130 -5.04 21.14 -2.58
CA SER A 130 -6.03 20.19 -3.13
C SER A 130 -5.87 18.74 -2.66
N ILE A 131 -4.68 18.34 -2.21
CA ILE A 131 -4.46 16.97 -1.72
C ILE A 131 -5.02 16.81 -0.30
N LEU A 132 -4.87 17.85 0.54
CA LEU A 132 -5.41 17.85 1.91
C LEU A 132 -6.94 17.78 1.95
N GLU A 133 -7.62 18.51 1.06
CA GLU A 133 -9.09 18.51 1.00
C GLU A 133 -9.63 17.11 0.63
N ALA A 134 -8.95 16.43 -0.29
CA ALA A 134 -9.35 15.10 -0.75
C ALA A 134 -9.16 14.02 0.34
N ASP A 135 -8.07 14.09 1.11
CA ASP A 135 -7.82 13.15 2.19
C ASP A 135 -8.74 13.39 3.39
N TYR A 136 -9.09 14.65 3.70
CA TYR A 136 -10.07 14.99 4.73
C TYR A 136 -11.46 14.42 4.41
N GLN A 137 -11.93 14.57 3.16
CA GLN A 137 -13.24 14.01 2.77
C GLN A 137 -13.23 12.47 2.72
N ARG A 138 -12.10 11.84 2.38
CA ARG A 138 -11.94 10.37 2.45
C ARG A 138 -12.02 9.84 3.88
N LEU A 139 -11.37 10.52 4.83
CA LEU A 139 -11.38 10.14 6.24
C LEU A 139 -12.76 10.37 6.89
N ARG A 140 -13.50 11.39 6.47
CA ARG A 140 -14.88 11.65 6.91
C ARG A 140 -15.88 10.59 6.41
N ASN A 141 -15.68 10.07 5.20
CA ASN A 141 -16.60 9.12 4.55
C ASN A 141 -16.27 7.64 4.82
N SER A 142 -15.05 7.35 5.29
CA SER A 142 -14.78 6.08 5.95
C SER A 142 -15.43 6.12 7.33
N ASN A 143 -16.25 5.13 7.70
CA ASN A 143 -17.04 5.04 8.95
C ASN A 143 -16.22 5.04 10.27
N TYR A 144 -15.07 5.70 10.32
CA TYR A 144 -14.21 5.85 11.48
C TYR A 144 -14.83 6.71 12.59
N PHE A 145 -15.95 7.40 12.32
CA PHE A 145 -16.67 8.25 13.28
C PHE A 145 -18.10 7.79 13.59
N ALA A 146 -18.51 6.59 13.17
CA ALA A 146 -19.78 6.00 13.63
C ALA A 146 -19.56 5.39 15.02
N ILE A 147 -19.64 6.24 16.05
CA ILE A 147 -19.69 5.81 17.46
C ILE A 147 -21.17 5.61 17.80
N ASN A 148 -21.56 4.37 18.13
CA ASN A 148 -22.83 4.08 18.82
C ASN A 148 -22.74 4.52 20.29
#